data_AF-R7K6V7-F1
#
_entry.id   AF-R7K6V7-F1
#
_cell.length_a   1.000
_cell.length_b   1.000
_cell.length_c   1.000
_cell.angle_alpha   90.00
_cell.angle_beta   90.00
_cell.angle_gamma   90.00
#
_symmetry.space_group_name_H-M   'P 1'
#
loop_
_entity.id
_entity.type
_entity.pdbx_description
1 polymer ?
#
loop_
_entity_poly.entity_id
_entity_poly.type
_entity_poly.pdbx_seq_one_letter_code
_entity_poly.pdbx_strand_id
1 'polypeptide(L)'
;MIERKLHYELVSKLKEGGQLPALVYVKNGFDLYFAERNFKIIKRYPIVNAVGVNLDFNTAMKLSSVDGVDYIAAESKVSTLDDVNDVEKISIDEAIKTRNKTRPVYAQSKKVSTESLSIPPDMDGKGVGLCVLDTGVMPHLDLWLPSQKLTCFKDVLNEKEAPYDDNGHGTFVAGVALGTGIMSAKKVSGVASGANLISVKAINDNGVAGAFKILDGMQWILDNRKKQKIDVVCMSFGAEPEAHDPLCIGAETLVKNGICVVAASGNSGKDSIKSPAVSPYVISVGAVDDDYKVAEFTSTGTVNGQAWPDVYAKGVKIAGLGGSGYVKMSGTSVAAPYIAAACCLLKQRYPDLSPLEIKRIILREAEIYKYVKVLEFLKRPTV
;
A
#
# COMPACT_ATOMS: atom_id res chain seq x y z
N MET A 1 35.87 12.92 2.16
CA MET A 1 35.15 11.73 1.64
C MET A 1 34.19 11.08 2.64
N ILE A 2 34.23 11.42 3.95
CA ILE A 2 33.37 10.83 5.00
C ILE A 2 31.92 11.36 4.99
N GLU A 3 31.69 12.57 4.46
CA GLU A 3 30.35 13.20 4.40
C GLU A 3 29.36 12.55 3.42
N ARG A 4 29.78 11.59 2.56
CA ARG A 4 28.88 10.99 1.55
C ARG A 4 27.91 9.94 2.10
N LYS A 5 28.14 9.38 3.30
CA LYS A 5 27.34 8.28 3.86
C LYS A 5 26.27 8.71 4.88
N LEU A 6 26.27 9.97 5.29
CA LEU A 6 25.32 10.51 6.27
C LEU A 6 24.27 11.35 5.55
N HIS A 7 22.99 11.13 5.84
CA HIS A 7 21.94 12.04 5.36
C HIS A 7 22.11 13.44 5.99
N TYR A 8 21.86 14.51 5.22
CA TYR A 8 22.12 15.87 5.68
C TYR A 8 21.24 16.27 6.88
N GLU A 9 19.97 15.85 6.89
CA GLU A 9 19.05 16.14 8.02
C GLU A 9 19.47 15.43 9.29
N LEU A 10 20.03 14.22 9.16
CA LEU A 10 20.58 13.49 10.29
C LEU A 10 21.74 14.29 10.92
N VAL A 11 22.65 14.81 10.09
CA VAL A 11 23.77 15.64 10.58
C VAL A 11 23.27 16.90 11.26
N SER A 12 22.25 17.57 10.70
CA SER A 12 21.67 18.78 11.29
C SER A 12 21.07 18.50 12.67
N LYS A 13 20.23 17.47 12.79
CA LYS A 13 19.59 17.10 14.05
C LYS A 13 20.60 16.63 15.11
N LEU A 14 21.62 15.88 14.72
CA LEU A 14 22.66 15.43 15.65
C LEU A 14 23.51 16.58 16.21
N LYS A 15 23.69 17.67 15.45
CA LYS A 15 24.42 18.87 15.89
C LYS A 15 23.66 19.67 16.96
N GLU A 16 22.34 19.55 17.00
CA GLU A 16 21.49 20.15 18.05
C GLU A 16 21.63 19.41 19.40
N GLY A 17 22.29 18.25 19.40
CA GLY A 17 22.59 17.45 20.59
C GLY A 17 21.56 16.34 20.87
N GLY A 18 21.98 15.32 21.62
CA GLY A 18 21.13 14.19 22.00
C GLY A 18 21.36 12.91 21.18
N GLN A 19 20.46 11.94 21.36
CA GLN A 19 20.43 10.68 20.62
C GLN A 19 19.15 10.60 19.78
N LEU A 20 19.26 10.08 18.57
CA LEU A 20 18.09 9.88 17.68
C LEU A 20 18.11 8.50 17.01
N PRO A 21 16.93 7.91 16.77
CA PRO A 21 16.82 6.64 16.07
C PRO A 21 17.18 6.80 14.59
N ALA A 22 18.10 5.97 14.11
CA ALA A 22 18.60 5.99 12.74
C ALA A 22 18.72 4.57 12.17
N LEU A 23 18.56 4.44 10.85
CA LEU A 23 18.90 3.25 10.10
C LEU A 23 20.34 3.34 9.64
N VAL A 24 21.09 2.29 9.93
CA VAL A 24 22.44 2.07 9.40
C VAL A 24 22.33 0.96 8.37
N TYR A 25 22.44 1.32 7.10
CA TYR A 25 22.46 0.40 5.98
C TYR A 25 23.85 -0.19 5.81
N VAL A 26 23.90 -1.49 5.57
CA VAL A 26 25.15 -2.23 5.41
C VAL A 26 25.19 -2.91 4.05
N LYS A 27 26.41 -3.10 3.51
CA LYS A 27 26.60 -3.65 2.16
C LYS A 27 26.12 -5.10 2.03
N ASN A 28 26.21 -5.88 3.10
CA ASN A 28 25.87 -7.30 3.10
C ASN A 28 25.55 -7.81 4.53
N GLY A 29 25.11 -9.07 4.62
CA GLY A 29 24.77 -9.71 5.90
C GLY A 29 25.96 -9.93 6.86
N PHE A 30 27.20 -9.98 6.37
CA PHE A 30 28.38 -10.08 7.23
C PHE A 30 28.65 -8.73 7.94
N ASP A 31 28.52 -7.64 7.21
CA ASP A 31 28.65 -6.28 7.76
C ASP A 31 27.53 -5.97 8.77
N LEU A 32 26.34 -6.56 8.59
CA LEU A 32 25.26 -6.53 9.57
C LEU A 32 25.71 -7.13 10.90
N TYR A 33 26.32 -8.33 10.85
CA TYR A 33 26.85 -9.02 12.02
C TYR A 33 28.00 -8.25 12.70
N PHE A 34 28.84 -7.58 11.90
CA PHE A 34 29.89 -6.71 12.43
C PHE A 34 29.30 -5.52 13.19
N ALA A 35 28.28 -4.85 12.64
CA ALA A 35 27.61 -3.75 13.31
C ALA A 35 26.98 -4.20 14.65
N GLU A 36 26.40 -5.40 14.69
CA GLU A 36 25.79 -5.96 15.90
C GLU A 36 26.76 -6.16 17.07
N ARG A 37 28.03 -6.46 16.81
CA ARG A 37 29.03 -6.67 17.86
C ARG A 37 29.57 -5.37 18.45
N ASN A 38 29.50 -4.27 17.69
CA ASN A 38 30.18 -3.02 18.02
C ASN A 38 29.22 -1.92 18.47
N PHE A 39 27.92 -2.06 18.22
CA PHE A 39 26.92 -1.02 18.50
C PHE A 39 25.70 -1.58 19.23
N LYS A 40 25.06 -0.74 20.05
CA LYS A 40 23.80 -1.10 20.72
C LYS A 40 22.67 -1.06 19.70
N ILE A 41 22.38 -2.21 19.10
CA ILE A 41 21.30 -2.36 18.13
C ILE A 41 19.95 -2.36 18.83
N ILE A 42 19.04 -1.53 18.35
CA ILE A 42 17.63 -1.49 18.78
C ILE A 42 16.87 -2.59 18.06
N LYS A 43 17.04 -2.69 16.73
CA LYS A 43 16.30 -3.62 15.88
C LYS A 43 17.05 -3.95 14.60
N ARG A 44 16.72 -5.10 14.00
CA ARG A 44 17.25 -5.55 12.71
C ARG A 44 16.19 -5.42 11.64
N TYR A 45 16.58 -4.96 10.46
CA TYR A 45 15.74 -4.89 9.26
C TYR A 45 16.43 -5.61 8.09
N PRO A 46 16.53 -6.95 8.10
CA PRO A 46 17.05 -7.71 6.97
C PRO A 46 16.38 -7.37 5.63
N ILE A 47 15.10 -7.01 5.63
CA ILE A 47 14.34 -6.61 4.44
C ILE A 47 14.95 -5.41 3.69
N VAL A 48 15.73 -4.56 4.38
CA VAL A 48 16.45 -3.44 3.76
C VAL A 48 17.95 -3.48 4.02
N ASN A 49 18.49 -4.61 4.48
CA ASN A 49 19.90 -4.74 4.90
C ASN A 49 20.34 -3.63 5.87
N ALA A 50 19.54 -3.36 6.91
CA ALA A 50 19.85 -2.32 7.87
C ALA A 50 19.67 -2.76 9.33
N VAL A 51 20.29 -1.99 10.22
CA VAL A 51 20.04 -2.03 11.67
C VAL A 51 19.55 -0.69 12.18
N GLY A 52 18.58 -0.70 13.09
CA GLY A 52 18.15 0.46 13.85
C GLY A 52 19.05 0.69 15.05
N VAL A 53 19.59 1.91 15.18
CA VAL A 53 20.52 2.31 16.24
C VAL A 53 20.14 3.69 16.78
N ASN A 54 20.33 3.94 18.08
CA ASN A 54 20.26 5.29 18.63
C ASN A 54 21.63 5.94 18.47
N LEU A 55 21.70 6.96 17.62
CA LEU A 55 22.95 7.63 17.28
C LEU A 55 23.06 8.97 18.00
N ASP A 56 24.24 9.21 18.57
CA ASP A 56 24.75 10.56 18.83
C ASP A 56 25.71 10.97 17.68
N PHE A 57 26.09 12.26 17.65
CA PHE A 57 26.94 12.82 16.60
C PHE A 57 28.27 12.06 16.44
N ASN A 58 28.92 11.71 17.55
CA ASN A 58 30.22 11.03 17.54
C ASN A 58 30.11 9.60 17.00
N THR A 59 29.04 8.90 17.38
CA THR A 59 28.76 7.53 16.94
C THR A 59 28.42 7.50 15.46
N ALA A 60 27.64 8.47 14.96
CA ALA A 60 27.33 8.61 13.54
C ALA A 60 28.60 8.82 12.69
N MET A 61 29.53 9.67 13.15
CA MET A 61 30.82 9.91 12.47
C MET A 61 31.75 8.68 12.50
N LYS A 62 31.75 7.91 13.59
CA LYS A 62 32.48 6.64 13.65
C LYS A 62 31.91 5.63 12.66
N LEU A 63 30.58 5.45 12.65
CA LEU A 63 29.89 4.52 11.76
C LEU A 63 30.08 4.86 10.29
N SER A 64 30.03 6.13 9.92
CA SER A 64 30.26 6.54 8.52
C SER A 64 31.68 6.21 8.02
N SER A 65 32.63 6.02 8.96
CA SER A 65 34.01 5.62 8.66
C SER A 65 34.22 4.10 8.64
N VAL A 66 33.24 3.29 9.05
CA VAL A 66 33.33 1.82 9.03
C VAL A 66 33.21 1.31 7.59
N ASP A 67 34.14 0.44 7.19
CA ASP A 67 34.00 -0.31 5.95
C ASP A 67 32.92 -1.39 6.12
N GLY A 68 31.92 -1.37 5.24
CA GLY A 68 30.70 -2.17 5.36
C GLY A 68 29.43 -1.36 5.61
N VAL A 69 29.55 -0.17 6.21
CA VAL A 69 28.42 0.79 6.27
C VAL A 69 28.30 1.48 4.93
N ASP A 70 27.10 1.40 4.33
CA ASP A 70 26.78 1.99 3.04
C ASP A 70 26.16 3.38 3.22
N TYR A 71 25.13 3.46 4.07
CA TYR A 71 24.37 4.70 4.28
C TYR A 71 23.79 4.79 5.70
N ILE A 72 23.53 6.01 6.18
CA ILE A 72 22.89 6.26 7.46
C ILE A 72 21.82 7.34 7.32
N ALA A 73 20.59 6.99 7.67
CA ALA A 73 19.42 7.87 7.59
C ALA A 73 18.72 8.00 8.95
N ALA A 74 18.20 9.19 9.25
CA ALA A 74 17.29 9.37 10.38
C ALA A 74 15.94 8.69 10.10
N GLU A 75 15.15 8.44 11.15
CA GLU A 75 13.77 8.04 10.97
C GLU A 75 12.96 9.14 10.24
N SER A 76 12.24 8.73 9.19
CA SER A 76 11.32 9.59 8.44
C SER A 76 9.86 9.32 8.81
N LYS A 77 9.01 10.34 8.61
CA LYS A 77 7.58 10.29 8.92
C LYS A 77 6.82 9.72 7.73
N VAL A 78 5.92 8.78 8.02
CA VAL A 78 4.95 8.21 7.09
C VAL A 78 3.56 8.60 7.57
N SER A 79 2.65 8.88 6.65
CA SER A 79 1.24 9.10 7.00
C SER A 79 0.33 8.34 6.07
N THR A 80 -0.87 8.01 6.55
CA THR A 80 -2.01 7.82 5.65
C THR A 80 -2.09 9.05 4.75
N LEU A 81 -2.42 8.83 3.50
CA LEU A 81 -2.57 9.94 2.58
C LEU A 81 -3.85 10.64 2.98
N ASP A 82 -3.73 11.81 3.63
CA ASP A 82 -4.86 12.59 4.14
C ASP A 82 -5.96 12.60 3.08
N ASP A 83 -7.10 11.99 3.41
CA ASP A 83 -8.25 12.00 2.53
C ASP A 83 -8.67 13.45 2.35
N VAL A 84 -9.00 13.84 1.13
CA VAL A 84 -9.28 15.24 0.81
C VAL A 84 -10.58 15.66 1.49
N ASN A 85 -10.47 16.16 2.72
CA ASN A 85 -11.38 16.90 3.60
C ASN A 85 -12.86 16.47 3.75
N ASP A 86 -13.36 15.43 3.09
CA ASP A 86 -14.77 15.05 3.15
C ASP A 86 -14.96 13.56 3.45
N VAL A 87 -14.74 13.15 4.71
CA VAL A 87 -15.28 11.88 5.20
C VAL A 87 -16.77 12.06 5.46
N GLU A 88 -17.58 11.67 4.49
CA GLU A 88 -19.05 11.77 4.56
C GLU A 88 -19.62 10.46 5.11
N LYS A 89 -20.17 10.48 6.33
CA LYS A 89 -20.95 9.33 6.84
C LYS A 89 -22.22 9.17 6.02
N ILE A 90 -22.51 7.94 5.59
CA ILE A 90 -23.75 7.62 4.89
C ILE A 90 -24.50 6.51 5.64
N SER A 91 -25.82 6.62 5.66
CA SER A 91 -26.70 5.58 6.20
C SER A 91 -26.65 4.31 5.35
N ILE A 92 -27.09 3.18 5.92
CA ILE A 92 -27.23 1.93 5.17
C ILE A 92 -28.21 2.10 4.00
N ASP A 93 -29.30 2.85 4.18
CA ASP A 93 -30.26 3.13 3.10
C ASP A 93 -29.62 3.94 1.96
N GLU A 94 -28.78 4.91 2.29
CA GLU A 94 -27.99 5.65 1.30
C GLU A 94 -26.92 4.77 0.66
N ALA A 95 -26.29 3.86 1.40
CA ALA A 95 -25.36 2.88 0.85
C ALA A 95 -26.04 1.90 -0.11
N ILE A 96 -27.29 1.51 0.15
CA ILE A 96 -28.10 0.68 -0.75
C ILE A 96 -28.48 1.44 -2.04
N LYS A 97 -28.73 2.75 -1.92
CA LYS A 97 -28.97 3.64 -3.06
C LYS A 97 -27.68 3.99 -3.81
N THR A 98 -26.54 3.99 -3.11
CA THR A 98 -25.22 4.23 -3.68
C THR A 98 -24.76 2.98 -4.41
N ARG A 99 -24.44 3.13 -5.69
CA ARG A 99 -23.75 2.07 -6.43
C ARG A 99 -22.37 2.58 -6.74
N ASN A 100 -21.34 1.99 -6.11
CA ASN A 100 -19.98 2.17 -6.62
C ASN A 100 -20.01 1.67 -8.07
N LYS A 101 -19.89 2.60 -9.03
CA LYS A 101 -19.95 2.28 -10.46
C LYS A 101 -18.72 1.46 -10.82
N THR A 102 -18.78 0.15 -10.63
CA THR A 102 -17.88 -0.86 -11.22
C THR A 102 -18.51 -1.42 -12.51
N ARG A 103 -19.40 -0.66 -13.15
CA ARG A 103 -20.05 -1.02 -14.41
C ARG A 103 -19.41 -0.25 -15.57
N PRO A 104 -19.28 -0.86 -16.75
CA PRO A 104 -18.76 -0.21 -17.94
C PRO A 104 -19.54 1.06 -18.24
N VAL A 105 -18.81 2.14 -18.50
CA VAL A 105 -19.33 3.22 -19.33
C VAL A 105 -19.35 2.69 -20.76
N TYR A 106 -20.55 2.36 -21.28
CA TYR A 106 -20.73 2.22 -22.71
C TYR A 106 -20.59 3.60 -23.36
N ALA A 107 -19.36 4.01 -23.64
CA ALA A 107 -19.10 5.01 -24.65
C ALA A 107 -19.06 4.28 -26.00
N GLN A 108 -19.90 4.70 -26.93
CA GLN A 108 -19.86 4.25 -28.32
C GLN A 108 -18.48 4.55 -28.92
N SER A 109 -17.56 3.59 -28.89
CA SER A 109 -16.40 3.56 -29.78
C SER A 109 -16.39 2.25 -30.53
N LYS A 110 -16.67 2.36 -31.83
CA LYS A 110 -16.57 1.28 -32.80
C LYS A 110 -15.17 0.67 -32.76
N LYS A 111 -15.12 -0.67 -32.75
CA LYS A 111 -13.99 -1.52 -33.12
C LYS A 111 -12.70 -1.34 -32.30
N VAL A 112 -12.62 -2.02 -31.16
CA VAL A 112 -11.37 -2.66 -30.74
C VAL A 112 -11.70 -4.08 -30.31
N SER A 113 -11.31 -5.06 -31.13
CA SER A 113 -11.32 -6.48 -30.80
C SER A 113 -10.01 -6.81 -30.09
N THR A 114 -10.00 -6.67 -28.77
CA THR A 114 -9.06 -7.33 -27.87
C THR A 114 -9.88 -7.78 -26.68
N GLU A 115 -9.71 -9.02 -26.24
CA GLU A 115 -10.37 -9.59 -25.06
C GLU A 115 -10.13 -8.66 -23.87
N SER A 116 -11.08 -7.77 -23.59
CA SER A 116 -11.08 -6.99 -22.37
C SER A 116 -11.13 -7.95 -21.18
N LEU A 117 -10.47 -7.58 -20.07
CA LEU A 117 -10.49 -8.34 -18.82
C LEU A 117 -11.91 -8.36 -18.24
N SER A 118 -12.82 -9.15 -18.84
CA SER A 118 -14.11 -9.46 -18.25
C SER A 118 -13.84 -10.44 -17.13
N ILE A 119 -14.01 -10.01 -15.88
CA ILE A 119 -13.85 -10.90 -14.73
C ILE A 119 -14.91 -12.00 -14.87
N PRO A 120 -14.50 -13.26 -15.08
CA PRO A 120 -15.41 -14.39 -15.09
C PRO A 120 -16.22 -14.40 -13.77
N PRO A 121 -17.50 -14.78 -13.78
CA PRO A 121 -18.34 -14.76 -12.58
C PRO A 121 -17.83 -15.68 -11.44
N ASP A 122 -16.94 -16.62 -11.76
CA ASP A 122 -16.23 -17.51 -10.83
C ASP A 122 -14.94 -16.90 -10.23
N MET A 123 -14.57 -15.68 -10.62
CA MET A 123 -13.40 -14.98 -10.10
C MET A 123 -13.79 -13.92 -9.07
N ASP A 124 -13.51 -14.21 -7.81
CA ASP A 124 -13.74 -13.34 -6.66
C ASP A 124 -12.48 -13.21 -5.77
N GLY A 125 -11.34 -13.79 -6.16
CA GLY A 125 -10.09 -13.78 -5.41
C GLY A 125 -9.92 -14.96 -4.46
N LYS A 126 -10.82 -15.96 -4.50
CA LYS A 126 -10.77 -17.12 -3.60
C LYS A 126 -9.41 -17.81 -3.59
N GLY A 127 -8.92 -18.06 -2.39
CA GLY A 127 -7.67 -18.76 -2.15
C GLY A 127 -6.42 -17.87 -2.25
N VAL A 128 -6.56 -16.57 -2.51
CA VAL A 128 -5.44 -15.60 -2.52
C VAL A 128 -5.44 -14.81 -1.21
N GLY A 129 -4.27 -14.50 -0.66
CA GLY A 129 -4.15 -13.62 0.50
C GLY A 129 -3.80 -12.18 0.13
N LEU A 130 -4.66 -11.25 0.52
CA LEU A 130 -4.43 -9.81 0.46
C LEU A 130 -4.07 -9.28 1.85
N CYS A 131 -2.86 -8.75 1.99
CA CYS A 131 -2.41 -8.04 3.16
C CYS A 131 -2.68 -6.53 3.02
N VAL A 132 -3.40 -5.96 3.98
CA VAL A 132 -3.57 -4.51 4.14
C VAL A 132 -2.62 -4.05 5.25
N LEU A 133 -1.56 -3.34 4.85
CA LEU A 133 -0.58 -2.72 5.77
C LEU A 133 -1.03 -1.28 6.03
N ASP A 134 -1.68 -1.03 7.17
CA ASP A 134 -2.44 0.22 7.38
C ASP A 134 -2.68 0.50 8.88
N THR A 135 -3.78 1.19 9.23
CA THR A 135 -4.20 1.51 10.60
C THR A 135 -4.87 0.36 11.34
N GLY A 136 -4.99 -0.82 10.71
CA GLY A 136 -5.68 -1.99 11.25
C GLY A 136 -6.99 -2.28 10.53
N VAL A 137 -7.78 -3.19 11.08
CA VAL A 137 -9.10 -3.55 10.55
C VAL A 137 -10.03 -3.84 11.72
N MET A 138 -11.17 -3.15 11.73
CA MET A 138 -12.23 -3.41 12.69
C MET A 138 -13.04 -4.66 12.30
N PRO A 139 -13.52 -5.47 13.27
CA PRO A 139 -14.48 -6.55 13.06
C PRO A 139 -15.83 -6.09 12.48
N HIS A 140 -15.91 -5.92 11.17
CA HIS A 140 -17.10 -5.47 10.46
C HIS A 140 -17.84 -6.63 9.77
N LEU A 141 -19.18 -6.62 9.74
CA LEU A 141 -19.97 -7.74 9.18
C LEU A 141 -19.64 -8.03 7.71
N ASP A 142 -19.39 -7.00 6.90
CA ASP A 142 -18.96 -7.15 5.50
C ASP A 142 -17.61 -7.86 5.32
N LEU A 143 -16.78 -7.94 6.37
CA LEU A 143 -15.50 -8.66 6.36
C LEU A 143 -15.58 -10.01 7.09
N TRP A 144 -16.69 -10.29 7.79
CA TRP A 144 -16.88 -11.50 8.60
C TRP A 144 -17.97 -12.44 8.07
N LEU A 145 -18.93 -11.94 7.30
CA LEU A 145 -20.05 -12.71 6.77
C LEU A 145 -20.02 -12.80 5.24
N PRO A 146 -20.42 -13.94 4.64
CA PRO A 146 -20.93 -15.15 5.32
C PRO A 146 -19.81 -16.03 5.93
N SER A 147 -18.55 -15.70 5.68
CA SER A 147 -17.39 -16.39 6.26
C SER A 147 -16.32 -15.37 6.62
N GLN A 148 -15.60 -15.65 7.70
CA GLN A 148 -14.56 -14.77 8.22
C GLN A 148 -13.44 -14.62 7.20
N LYS A 149 -13.23 -13.39 6.70
CA LYS A 149 -12.14 -13.09 5.75
C LYS A 149 -10.84 -12.82 6.46
N LEU A 150 -10.90 -12.17 7.62
CA LEU A 150 -9.70 -11.84 8.39
C LEU A 150 -9.10 -13.13 8.95
N THR A 151 -8.07 -13.61 8.26
CA THR A 151 -7.33 -14.84 8.60
C THR A 151 -6.18 -14.57 9.55
N CYS A 152 -5.62 -13.35 9.53
CA CYS A 152 -4.54 -12.95 10.43
C CYS A 152 -4.58 -11.45 10.70
N PHE A 153 -4.37 -11.08 11.95
CA PHE A 153 -4.17 -9.70 12.40
C PHE A 153 -2.82 -9.61 13.10
N LYS A 154 -2.03 -8.60 12.75
CA LYS A 154 -0.78 -8.28 13.43
C LYS A 154 -0.72 -6.79 13.75
N ASP A 155 -0.67 -6.47 15.02
CA ASP A 155 -0.32 -5.14 15.51
C ASP A 155 1.19 -5.07 15.79
N VAL A 156 1.91 -4.17 15.10
CA VAL A 156 3.34 -3.88 15.34
C VAL A 156 3.55 -2.61 16.19
N LEU A 157 2.47 -1.95 16.58
CA LEU A 157 2.49 -0.76 17.43
C LEU A 157 2.31 -1.14 18.90
N ASN A 158 1.20 -1.80 19.24
CA ASN A 158 0.80 -2.09 20.62
C ASN A 158 0.73 -3.59 20.93
N GLU A 159 1.04 -4.44 19.95
CA GLU A 159 1.08 -5.90 20.09
C GLU A 159 -0.24 -6.53 20.56
N LYS A 160 -1.38 -5.87 20.29
CA LYS A 160 -2.69 -6.45 20.60
C LYS A 160 -2.99 -7.64 19.69
N GLU A 161 -3.55 -8.69 20.27
CA GLU A 161 -3.95 -9.90 19.53
C GLU A 161 -5.30 -9.74 18.82
N ALA A 162 -6.25 -9.07 19.46
CA ALA A 162 -7.59 -8.86 18.90
C ALA A 162 -7.56 -7.79 17.79
N PRO A 163 -8.23 -8.03 16.65
CA PRO A 163 -8.30 -7.06 15.56
C PRO A 163 -9.08 -5.81 15.94
N TYR A 164 -8.52 -4.67 15.58
CA TYR A 164 -9.12 -3.36 15.78
C TYR A 164 -8.57 -2.36 14.76
N ASP A 165 -9.29 -1.24 14.63
CA ASP A 165 -8.87 -0.08 13.88
C ASP A 165 -9.37 1.16 14.61
N ASP A 166 -8.45 1.94 15.15
CA ASP A 166 -8.70 3.16 15.94
C ASP A 166 -8.64 4.44 15.10
N ASN A 167 -8.44 4.31 13.78
CA ASN A 167 -8.52 5.40 12.81
C ASN A 167 -9.68 5.21 11.83
N GLY A 168 -9.83 4.00 11.27
CA GLY A 168 -10.88 3.63 10.31
C GLY A 168 -10.41 3.50 8.86
N HIS A 169 -9.27 4.10 8.49
CA HIS A 169 -8.74 4.09 7.13
C HIS A 169 -8.45 2.66 6.63
N GLY A 170 -7.75 1.83 7.41
CA GLY A 170 -7.47 0.44 7.05
C GLY A 170 -8.73 -0.42 6.88
N THR A 171 -9.76 -0.19 7.71
CA THR A 171 -11.07 -0.83 7.55
C THR A 171 -11.75 -0.44 6.25
N PHE A 172 -11.69 0.85 5.88
CA PHE A 172 -12.22 1.35 4.62
C PHE A 172 -11.50 0.71 3.43
N VAL A 173 -10.16 0.70 3.43
CA VAL A 173 -9.31 0.11 2.38
C VAL A 173 -9.60 -1.38 2.21
N ALA A 174 -9.65 -2.14 3.32
CA ALA A 174 -10.01 -3.56 3.31
C ALA A 174 -11.42 -3.79 2.75
N GLY A 175 -12.37 -2.92 3.08
CA GLY A 175 -13.74 -2.94 2.57
C GLY A 175 -13.83 -2.75 1.05
N VAL A 176 -13.11 -1.77 0.50
CA VAL A 176 -13.07 -1.52 -0.96
C VAL A 176 -12.47 -2.71 -1.72
N ALA A 177 -11.47 -3.37 -1.16
CA ALA A 177 -10.88 -4.55 -1.81
C ALA A 177 -11.76 -5.80 -1.66
N LEU A 178 -12.26 -6.10 -0.44
CA LEU A 178 -12.73 -7.43 -0.06
C LEU A 178 -14.14 -7.48 0.55
N GLY A 179 -14.77 -6.33 0.82
CA GLY A 179 -16.08 -6.29 1.49
C GLY A 179 -17.13 -7.12 0.76
N THR A 180 -17.90 -7.94 1.47
CA THR A 180 -18.99 -8.71 0.84
C THR A 180 -20.16 -7.84 0.41
N GLY A 181 -20.27 -6.63 0.98
CA GLY A 181 -21.43 -5.76 0.78
C GLY A 181 -22.71 -6.33 1.38
N ILE A 182 -22.63 -7.28 2.32
CA ILE A 182 -23.82 -7.97 2.83
C ILE A 182 -24.78 -6.97 3.48
N MET A 183 -24.26 -5.98 4.21
CA MET A 183 -25.06 -4.94 4.85
C MET A 183 -25.69 -3.96 3.85
N SER A 184 -25.15 -3.84 2.63
CA SER A 184 -25.64 -2.96 1.57
C SER A 184 -26.33 -3.70 0.42
N ALA A 185 -26.78 -4.95 0.64
CA ALA A 185 -27.36 -5.78 -0.43
C ALA A 185 -26.44 -5.88 -1.68
N LYS A 186 -25.14 -6.04 -1.44
CA LYS A 186 -24.02 -6.11 -2.40
C LYS A 186 -23.75 -4.83 -3.20
N LYS A 187 -24.35 -3.69 -2.83
CA LYS A 187 -24.19 -2.41 -3.53
C LYS A 187 -22.84 -1.76 -3.30
N VAL A 188 -22.32 -1.88 -2.07
CA VAL A 188 -20.96 -1.51 -1.67
C VAL A 188 -20.20 -2.80 -1.42
N SER A 189 -19.84 -3.49 -2.50
CA SER A 189 -19.03 -4.73 -2.46
C SER A 189 -17.63 -4.47 -2.99
N GLY A 190 -16.66 -5.12 -2.35
CA GLY A 190 -15.29 -5.15 -2.82
C GLY A 190 -15.15 -5.96 -4.12
N VAL A 191 -14.03 -5.72 -4.80
CA VAL A 191 -13.75 -6.36 -6.09
C VAL A 191 -13.39 -7.83 -5.92
N ALA A 192 -12.53 -8.16 -4.95
CA ALA A 192 -12.04 -9.51 -4.68
C ALA A 192 -12.66 -10.07 -3.40
N SER A 193 -14.00 -10.08 -3.32
CA SER A 193 -14.72 -10.45 -2.09
C SER A 193 -14.51 -11.90 -1.61
N GLY A 194 -13.87 -12.77 -2.38
CA GLY A 194 -13.52 -14.14 -1.99
C GLY A 194 -12.10 -14.30 -1.42
N ALA A 195 -11.23 -13.28 -1.52
CA ALA A 195 -9.86 -13.37 -1.03
C ALA A 195 -9.78 -13.32 0.51
N ASN A 196 -8.69 -13.90 1.04
CA ASN A 196 -8.38 -13.87 2.46
C ASN A 196 -7.77 -12.52 2.82
N LEU A 197 -8.24 -11.92 3.91
CA LEU A 197 -7.70 -10.69 4.46
C LEU A 197 -6.63 -11.01 5.50
N ILE A 198 -5.48 -10.38 5.36
CA ILE A 198 -4.45 -10.25 6.38
C ILE A 198 -4.37 -8.76 6.71
N SER A 199 -4.39 -8.38 7.99
CA SER A 199 -4.25 -6.99 8.41
C SER A 199 -2.99 -6.83 9.24
N VAL A 200 -2.12 -5.92 8.82
CA VAL A 200 -0.92 -5.52 9.56
C VAL A 200 -1.09 -4.06 9.95
N LYS A 201 -1.34 -3.81 11.24
CA LYS A 201 -1.42 -2.47 11.79
C LYS A 201 -0.02 -1.94 12.05
N ALA A 202 0.39 -0.97 11.25
CA ALA A 202 1.66 -0.25 11.38
C ALA A 202 1.49 1.27 11.49
N ILE A 203 0.25 1.76 11.37
CA ILE A 203 -0.10 3.18 11.45
C ILE A 203 -0.99 3.43 12.67
N ASN A 204 -0.73 4.52 13.40
CA ASN A 204 -1.46 4.83 14.63
C ASN A 204 -2.86 5.41 14.37
N ASP A 205 -3.56 5.70 15.46
CA ASP A 205 -4.89 6.33 15.50
C ASP A 205 -4.97 7.67 14.76
N ASN A 206 -3.87 8.44 14.74
CA ASN A 206 -3.76 9.71 14.04
C ASN A 206 -3.40 9.57 12.55
N GLY A 207 -3.35 8.35 12.01
CA GLY A 207 -2.96 8.14 10.61
C GLY A 207 -1.47 8.39 10.35
N VAL A 208 -0.62 8.30 11.38
CA VAL A 208 0.81 8.57 11.28
C VAL A 208 1.63 7.37 11.74
N ALA A 209 2.76 7.14 11.09
CA ALA A 209 3.76 6.15 11.46
C ALA A 209 5.18 6.71 11.28
N GLY A 210 6.14 6.14 11.98
CA GLY A 210 7.54 6.27 11.60
C GLY A 210 7.89 5.21 10.55
N ALA A 211 8.84 5.50 9.67
CA ALA A 211 9.30 4.54 8.65
C ALA A 211 9.73 3.20 9.28
N PHE A 212 10.25 3.22 10.52
CA PHE A 212 10.69 2.01 11.23
C PHE A 212 9.51 1.09 11.54
N LYS A 213 8.36 1.66 11.93
CA LYS A 213 7.14 0.88 12.19
C LYS A 213 6.55 0.31 10.91
N ILE A 214 6.65 1.02 9.80
CA ILE A 214 6.27 0.47 8.50
C ILE A 214 7.20 -0.68 8.10
N LEU A 215 8.51 -0.51 8.27
CA LEU A 215 9.51 -1.56 8.03
C LEU A 215 9.29 -2.79 8.92
N ASP A 216 8.87 -2.60 10.18
CA ASP A 216 8.47 -3.70 11.07
C ASP A 216 7.32 -4.52 10.46
N GLY A 217 6.32 -3.82 9.93
CA GLY A 217 5.20 -4.45 9.22
C GLY A 217 5.65 -5.19 7.97
N MET A 218 6.47 -4.56 7.12
CA MET A 218 7.01 -5.20 5.91
C MET A 218 7.89 -6.40 6.23
N GLN A 219 8.73 -6.32 7.26
CA GLN A 219 9.56 -7.45 7.72
C GLN A 219 8.67 -8.61 8.19
N TRP A 220 7.65 -8.33 9.01
CA TRP A 220 6.71 -9.36 9.45
C TRP A 220 5.99 -10.01 8.28
N ILE A 221 5.57 -9.22 7.28
CA ILE A 221 4.95 -9.72 6.04
C ILE A 221 5.89 -10.68 5.32
N LEU A 222 7.16 -10.30 5.14
CA LEU A 222 8.16 -11.14 4.49
C LEU A 222 8.36 -12.47 5.22
N ASP A 223 8.54 -12.40 6.54
CA ASP A 223 8.79 -13.56 7.40
C ASP A 223 7.59 -14.52 7.45
N ASN A 224 6.36 -13.98 7.35
CA ASN A 224 5.13 -14.75 7.45
C ASN A 224 4.46 -15.04 6.11
N ARG A 225 5.06 -14.60 4.99
CA ARG A 225 4.49 -14.71 3.64
C ARG A 225 3.93 -16.10 3.34
N LYS A 226 4.75 -17.13 3.54
CA LYS A 226 4.36 -18.53 3.23
C LYS A 226 3.31 -19.05 4.21
N LYS A 227 3.46 -18.74 5.50
CA LYS A 227 2.57 -19.21 6.57
C LYS A 227 1.15 -18.63 6.43
N GLN A 228 1.05 -17.35 6.10
CA GLN A 228 -0.21 -16.62 5.98
C GLN A 228 -0.71 -16.51 4.54
N LYS A 229 0.01 -17.10 3.58
CA LYS A 229 -0.27 -17.03 2.15
C LYS A 229 -0.45 -15.59 1.65
N ILE A 230 0.53 -14.73 1.93
CA ILE A 230 0.50 -13.32 1.51
C ILE A 230 0.97 -13.25 0.05
N ASP A 231 0.02 -13.04 -0.85
CA ASP A 231 0.26 -12.95 -2.29
C ASP A 231 0.29 -11.49 -2.78
N VAL A 232 -0.52 -10.63 -2.16
CA VAL A 232 -0.66 -9.21 -2.49
C VAL A 232 -0.56 -8.37 -1.22
N VAL A 233 0.10 -7.22 -1.29
CA VAL A 233 0.15 -6.20 -0.22
C VAL A 233 -0.37 -4.89 -0.78
N CYS A 234 -1.35 -4.29 -0.10
CA CYS A 234 -1.85 -2.94 -0.34
C CYS A 234 -1.23 -1.98 0.67
N MET A 235 -0.58 -0.92 0.18
CA MET A 235 0.04 0.16 0.96
C MET A 235 -0.65 1.47 0.59
N SER A 236 -1.71 1.83 1.33
CA SER A 236 -2.51 3.03 1.09
C SER A 236 -2.00 4.25 1.88
N PHE A 237 -0.69 4.34 2.05
CA PHE A 237 0.02 5.40 2.79
C PHE A 237 1.17 5.93 1.95
N GLY A 238 1.80 7.02 2.39
CA GLY A 238 3.01 7.50 1.73
C GLY A 238 3.91 8.36 2.60
N ALA A 239 5.13 8.57 2.08
CA ALA A 239 6.12 9.50 2.61
C ALA A 239 6.78 10.27 1.46
N GLU A 240 7.52 11.33 1.77
CA GLU A 240 8.36 11.97 0.76
C GLU A 240 9.46 11.00 0.30
N PRO A 241 9.69 10.86 -1.03
CA PRO A 241 10.79 10.07 -1.53
C PRO A 241 12.15 10.59 -1.07
N GLU A 242 13.04 9.67 -0.71
CA GLU A 242 14.42 9.97 -0.33
C GLU A 242 15.42 9.28 -1.27
N ALA A 243 16.67 9.74 -1.30
CA ALA A 243 17.70 9.14 -2.17
C ALA A 243 18.00 7.67 -1.80
N HIS A 244 17.89 7.32 -0.52
CA HIS A 244 18.06 5.96 0.00
C HIS A 244 16.80 5.55 0.78
N ASP A 245 15.70 5.51 0.05
CA ASP A 245 14.36 5.38 0.59
C ASP A 245 14.08 4.00 1.21
N PRO A 246 13.88 3.92 2.55
CA PRO A 246 13.62 2.64 3.22
C PRO A 246 12.36 1.94 2.72
N LEU A 247 11.30 2.69 2.43
CA LEU A 247 10.01 2.10 2.06
C LEU A 247 10.08 1.55 0.63
N CYS A 248 10.75 2.25 -0.28
CA CYS A 248 11.00 1.72 -1.63
C CYS A 248 11.83 0.44 -1.58
N ILE A 249 12.96 0.43 -0.85
CA ILE A 249 13.82 -0.76 -0.73
C ILE A 249 13.04 -1.93 -0.11
N GLY A 250 12.24 -1.65 0.93
CA GLY A 250 11.39 -2.65 1.58
C GLY A 250 10.34 -3.22 0.63
N ALA A 251 9.60 -2.35 -0.06
CA ALA A 251 8.58 -2.75 -1.03
C ALA A 251 9.18 -3.55 -2.22
N GLU A 252 10.32 -3.13 -2.74
CA GLU A 252 11.06 -3.87 -3.77
C GLU A 252 11.48 -5.25 -3.30
N THR A 253 11.89 -5.38 -2.04
CA THR A 253 12.26 -6.67 -1.46
C THR A 253 11.04 -7.59 -1.33
N LEU A 254 9.86 -7.08 -0.98
CA LEU A 254 8.62 -7.85 -1.02
C LEU A 254 8.31 -8.33 -2.45
N VAL A 255 8.44 -7.45 -3.44
CA VAL A 255 8.25 -7.78 -4.86
C VAL A 255 9.22 -8.88 -5.32
N LYS A 256 10.51 -8.75 -5.01
CA LYS A 256 11.54 -9.77 -5.31
C LYS A 256 11.23 -11.12 -4.66
N ASN A 257 10.52 -11.12 -3.53
CA ASN A 257 10.09 -12.32 -2.83
C ASN A 257 8.72 -12.86 -3.30
N GLY A 258 8.20 -12.38 -4.43
CA GLY A 258 7.01 -12.94 -5.08
C GLY A 258 5.69 -12.40 -4.53
N ILE A 259 5.69 -11.24 -3.87
CA ILE A 259 4.50 -10.54 -3.38
C ILE A 259 4.17 -9.39 -4.33
N CYS A 260 2.93 -9.30 -4.81
CA CYS A 260 2.48 -8.12 -5.55
C CYS A 260 2.31 -6.94 -4.59
N VAL A 261 3.06 -5.87 -4.77
CA VAL A 261 2.92 -4.65 -3.95
C VAL A 261 2.19 -3.58 -4.75
N VAL A 262 1.10 -3.06 -4.17
CA VAL A 262 0.30 -1.98 -4.72
C VAL A 262 0.37 -0.80 -3.76
N ALA A 263 0.73 0.38 -4.26
CA ALA A 263 0.93 1.57 -3.44
C ALA A 263 0.15 2.76 -4.00
N ALA A 264 -0.46 3.53 -3.11
CA ALA A 264 -1.14 4.77 -3.46
C ALA A 264 -0.13 5.86 -3.86
N SER A 265 -0.42 6.60 -4.93
CA SER A 265 0.56 7.55 -5.49
C SER A 265 0.78 8.80 -4.62
N GLY A 266 -0.22 9.18 -3.82
CA GLY A 266 -0.21 10.40 -3.01
C GLY A 266 -1.38 11.35 -3.31
N ASN A 267 -1.65 12.28 -2.39
CA ASN A 267 -2.74 13.26 -2.50
C ASN A 267 -2.23 14.72 -2.57
N SER A 268 -1.00 14.93 -3.05
CA SER A 268 -0.33 16.25 -3.07
C SER A 268 -0.23 16.90 -4.45
N GLY A 269 -0.90 16.34 -5.47
CA GLY A 269 -0.99 16.94 -6.82
C GLY A 269 0.27 16.79 -7.68
N LYS A 270 0.51 17.73 -8.59
CA LYS A 270 1.60 17.60 -9.58
C LYS A 270 2.99 17.56 -8.94
N ASP A 271 3.90 16.76 -9.51
CA ASP A 271 5.32 16.63 -9.15
C ASP A 271 5.53 16.26 -7.67
N SER A 272 4.68 15.38 -7.14
CA SER A 272 4.63 15.04 -5.71
C SER A 272 4.45 13.54 -5.43
N ILE A 273 4.83 12.68 -6.38
CA ILE A 273 4.75 11.21 -6.23
C ILE A 273 5.38 10.75 -4.92
N LYS A 274 4.67 9.92 -4.15
CA LYS A 274 5.11 9.48 -2.82
C LYS A 274 5.86 8.16 -2.86
N SER A 275 6.64 7.93 -1.81
CA SER A 275 7.18 6.63 -1.48
C SER A 275 6.14 5.74 -0.80
N PRO A 276 6.06 4.41 -1.07
CA PRO A 276 6.91 3.64 -1.99
C PRO A 276 6.44 3.64 -3.46
N ALA A 277 5.37 4.39 -3.78
CA ALA A 277 4.74 4.42 -5.10
C ALA A 277 5.63 4.98 -6.23
N VAL A 278 6.76 5.60 -5.88
CA VAL A 278 7.79 6.05 -6.83
C VAL A 278 8.66 4.88 -7.34
N SER A 279 8.70 3.74 -6.65
CA SER A 279 9.48 2.58 -7.09
C SER A 279 8.93 1.98 -8.40
N PRO A 280 9.78 1.66 -9.39
CA PRO A 280 9.34 1.07 -10.66
C PRO A 280 8.85 -0.39 -10.51
N TYR A 281 9.11 -1.05 -9.37
CA TYR A 281 8.73 -2.44 -9.14
C TYR A 281 7.34 -2.61 -8.52
N VAL A 282 6.86 -1.60 -7.79
CA VAL A 282 5.51 -1.60 -7.21
C VAL A 282 4.49 -1.16 -8.24
N ILE A 283 3.20 -1.45 -8.04
CA ILE A 283 2.12 -0.90 -8.86
C ILE A 283 1.64 0.39 -8.20
N SER A 284 2.01 1.51 -8.81
CA SER A 284 1.64 2.86 -8.36
C SER A 284 0.25 3.25 -8.85
N VAL A 285 -0.63 3.69 -7.95
CA VAL A 285 -2.06 3.89 -8.25
C VAL A 285 -2.51 5.33 -8.01
N GLY A 286 -3.01 5.98 -9.06
CA GLY A 286 -3.67 7.29 -8.99
C GLY A 286 -5.20 7.20 -8.89
N ALA A 287 -5.83 8.34 -8.61
CA ALA A 287 -7.27 8.43 -8.45
C ALA A 287 -7.93 9.11 -9.65
N VAL A 288 -9.02 8.53 -10.12
CA VAL A 288 -9.96 9.16 -11.06
C VAL A 288 -11.35 9.28 -10.44
N ASP A 289 -12.11 10.25 -10.93
CA ASP A 289 -13.53 10.38 -10.64
C ASP A 289 -14.40 9.42 -11.46
N ASP A 290 -15.72 9.56 -11.32
CA ASP A 290 -16.71 8.74 -12.01
C ASP A 290 -16.77 8.98 -13.54
N ASP A 291 -16.15 10.07 -14.02
CA ASP A 291 -16.03 10.45 -15.43
C ASP A 291 -14.63 10.14 -16.01
N TYR A 292 -13.80 9.39 -15.26
CA TYR A 292 -12.41 9.07 -15.59
C TYR A 292 -11.49 10.28 -15.72
N LYS A 293 -11.84 11.40 -15.08
CA LYS A 293 -10.93 12.52 -14.94
C LYS A 293 -10.00 12.25 -13.77
N VAL A 294 -8.71 12.46 -13.98
CA VAL A 294 -7.72 12.37 -12.90
C VAL A 294 -8.08 13.39 -11.84
N ALA A 295 -8.20 12.94 -10.60
CA ALA A 295 -8.49 13.81 -9.48
C ALA A 295 -7.29 14.75 -9.26
N GLU A 296 -7.56 16.05 -9.06
CA GLU A 296 -6.52 17.09 -8.97
C GLU A 296 -5.50 16.83 -7.85
N PHE A 297 -5.93 16.22 -6.75
CA PHE A 297 -5.05 15.84 -5.64
C PHE A 297 -4.09 14.70 -6.00
N THR A 298 -4.34 13.93 -7.07
CA THR A 298 -3.51 12.76 -7.41
C THR A 298 -2.06 13.17 -7.57
N SER A 299 -1.20 12.60 -6.73
CA SER A 299 0.23 12.80 -6.84
C SER A 299 0.73 12.19 -8.14
N THR A 300 1.27 13.03 -9.00
CA THR A 300 1.84 12.67 -10.31
C THR A 300 3.29 13.13 -10.37
N GLY A 301 4.03 12.67 -11.37
CA GLY A 301 5.40 13.11 -11.60
C GLY A 301 6.03 12.42 -12.79
N THR A 302 7.24 12.86 -13.14
CA THR A 302 8.07 12.20 -14.15
C THR A 302 9.37 11.73 -13.51
N VAL A 303 9.63 10.42 -13.55
CA VAL A 303 10.87 9.84 -13.02
C VAL A 303 11.60 9.17 -14.19
N ASN A 304 12.83 9.60 -14.47
CA ASN A 304 13.62 9.10 -15.60
C ASN A 304 12.88 9.10 -16.95
N GLY A 305 12.06 10.14 -17.19
CA GLY A 305 11.33 10.34 -18.45
C GLY A 305 10.03 9.53 -18.61
N GLN A 306 9.67 8.69 -17.64
CA GLN A 306 8.39 7.98 -17.63
C GLN A 306 7.39 8.75 -16.73
N ALA A 307 6.09 8.64 -17.01
CA ALA A 307 5.05 9.31 -16.22
C ALA A 307 4.51 8.38 -15.11
N TRP A 308 4.27 8.96 -13.93
CA TRP A 308 3.69 8.31 -12.74
C TRP A 308 2.34 8.96 -12.39
N PRO A 309 1.40 8.21 -11.80
CA PRO A 309 1.47 6.79 -11.43
C PRO A 309 1.37 5.81 -12.61
N ASP A 310 1.55 4.51 -12.36
CA ASP A 310 1.51 3.48 -13.40
C ASP A 310 0.09 3.31 -13.99
N VAL A 311 -0.92 3.36 -13.13
CA VAL A 311 -2.34 3.10 -13.44
C VAL A 311 -3.25 3.94 -12.54
N TYR A 312 -4.48 4.13 -12.96
CA TYR A 312 -5.50 4.86 -12.22
C TYR A 312 -6.71 3.96 -11.94
N ALA A 313 -7.34 4.20 -10.80
CA ALA A 313 -8.60 3.57 -10.40
C ALA A 313 -9.53 4.59 -9.73
N LYS A 314 -10.80 4.22 -9.55
CA LYS A 314 -11.79 5.09 -8.92
C LYS A 314 -11.37 5.43 -7.49
N GLY A 315 -11.25 6.72 -7.21
CA GLY A 315 -10.75 7.22 -5.93
C GLY A 315 -11.44 8.50 -5.45
N VAL A 316 -12.57 8.90 -6.05
CA VAL A 316 -13.31 10.10 -5.65
C VAL A 316 -14.72 9.71 -5.21
N LYS A 317 -15.10 10.10 -3.98
CA LYS A 317 -16.43 9.86 -3.36
C LYS A 317 -16.85 8.40 -3.40
N ILE A 318 -15.92 7.50 -3.12
CA ILE A 318 -16.17 6.06 -3.10
C ILE A 318 -16.80 5.68 -1.78
N ALA A 319 -17.92 4.95 -1.81
CA ALA A 319 -18.50 4.38 -0.62
C ALA A 319 -17.68 3.16 -0.16
N GLY A 320 -17.40 3.09 1.14
CA GLY A 320 -16.66 1.99 1.76
C GLY A 320 -17.02 1.89 3.24
N LEU A 321 -16.41 0.93 3.94
CA LEU A 321 -16.73 0.67 5.34
C LEU A 321 -16.25 1.83 6.23
N GLY A 322 -17.08 2.25 7.19
CA GLY A 322 -16.71 3.29 8.14
C GLY A 322 -17.48 3.16 9.45
N GLY A 323 -16.76 2.93 10.54
CA GLY A 323 -17.38 2.48 11.79
C GLY A 323 -18.25 1.24 11.55
N SER A 324 -19.39 1.15 12.22
CA SER A 324 -20.35 0.05 12.02
C SER A 324 -21.20 0.16 10.74
N GLY A 325 -20.92 1.14 9.86
CA GLY A 325 -21.70 1.41 8.66
C GLY A 325 -20.81 1.74 7.47
N TYR A 326 -21.22 2.74 6.69
CA TYR A 326 -20.51 3.16 5.48
C TYR A 326 -20.16 4.65 5.53
N VAL A 327 -19.06 5.00 4.87
CA VAL A 327 -18.63 6.38 4.63
C VAL A 327 -18.25 6.54 3.16
N LYS A 328 -18.18 7.77 2.68
CA LYS A 328 -17.51 8.09 1.41
C LYS A 328 -16.19 8.79 1.69
N MET A 329 -15.17 8.39 0.92
CA MET A 329 -13.83 8.96 1.00
C MET A 329 -13.29 9.22 -0.41
N SER A 330 -12.33 10.15 -0.50
CA SER A 330 -11.61 10.47 -1.73
C SER A 330 -10.11 10.49 -1.47
N GLY A 331 -9.36 9.74 -2.27
CA GLY A 331 -7.91 9.63 -2.15
C GLY A 331 -7.33 8.60 -3.10
N THR A 332 -6.02 8.66 -3.33
CA THR A 332 -5.30 7.58 -4.00
C THR A 332 -5.20 6.33 -3.11
N SER A 333 -5.25 6.52 -1.79
CA SER A 333 -5.45 5.49 -0.76
C SER A 333 -6.72 4.65 -0.98
N VAL A 334 -7.77 5.28 -1.51
CA VAL A 334 -9.06 4.67 -1.88
C VAL A 334 -8.99 3.95 -3.23
N ALA A 335 -8.15 4.45 -4.16
CA ALA A 335 -7.97 3.85 -5.48
C ALA A 335 -7.09 2.59 -5.44
N ALA A 336 -6.02 2.58 -4.64
CA ALA A 336 -5.10 1.45 -4.49
C ALA A 336 -5.76 0.09 -4.21
N PRO A 337 -6.74 -0.07 -3.30
CA PRO A 337 -7.37 -1.36 -3.02
C PRO A 337 -8.13 -1.96 -4.21
N TYR A 338 -8.59 -1.16 -5.18
CA TYR A 338 -9.14 -1.69 -6.44
C TYR A 338 -8.07 -2.47 -7.21
N ILE A 339 -6.88 -1.91 -7.36
CA ILE A 339 -5.77 -2.57 -8.09
C ILE A 339 -5.20 -3.74 -7.30
N ALA A 340 -5.13 -3.65 -5.96
CA ALA A 340 -4.77 -4.79 -5.12
C ALA A 340 -5.74 -5.96 -5.29
N ALA A 341 -7.03 -5.68 -5.41
CA ALA A 341 -8.03 -6.69 -5.72
C ALA A 341 -7.89 -7.27 -7.14
N ALA A 342 -7.54 -6.46 -8.17
CA ALA A 342 -7.17 -6.99 -9.49
C ALA A 342 -6.03 -8.01 -9.40
N CYS A 343 -4.99 -7.70 -8.63
CA CYS A 343 -3.88 -8.62 -8.40
C CYS A 343 -4.37 -9.94 -7.79
N CYS A 344 -5.33 -9.88 -6.87
CA CYS A 344 -5.93 -11.08 -6.28
C CYS A 344 -6.69 -11.92 -7.32
N LEU A 345 -7.46 -11.29 -8.20
CA LEU A 345 -8.16 -11.98 -9.27
C LEU A 345 -7.17 -12.66 -10.24
N LEU A 346 -6.12 -11.94 -10.65
CA LEU A 346 -5.08 -12.51 -11.51
C LEU A 346 -4.35 -13.68 -10.83
N LYS A 347 -4.06 -13.58 -9.53
CA LYS A 347 -3.47 -14.67 -8.74
C LYS A 347 -4.39 -15.87 -8.55
N GLN A 348 -5.71 -15.67 -8.45
CA GLN A 348 -6.65 -16.78 -8.42
C GLN A 348 -6.60 -17.58 -9.72
N ARG A 349 -6.58 -16.88 -10.86
CA ARG A 349 -6.60 -17.50 -12.19
C ARG A 349 -5.26 -18.08 -12.59
N TYR A 350 -4.18 -17.37 -12.28
CA TYR A 350 -2.81 -17.70 -12.66
C TYR A 350 -1.89 -17.61 -11.41
N PRO A 351 -1.92 -18.63 -10.53
CA PRO A 351 -1.20 -18.60 -9.26
C PRO A 351 0.31 -18.36 -9.38
N ASP A 352 0.90 -18.87 -10.47
CA ASP A 352 2.35 -18.89 -10.69
C ASP A 352 2.90 -17.58 -11.30
N LEU A 353 2.05 -16.62 -11.69
CA LEU A 353 2.53 -15.36 -12.24
C LEU A 353 3.40 -14.62 -11.23
N SER A 354 4.55 -14.15 -11.67
CA SER A 354 5.39 -13.25 -10.88
C SER A 354 4.70 -11.89 -10.69
N PRO A 355 5.08 -11.13 -9.64
CA PRO A 355 4.57 -9.77 -9.45
C PRO A 355 4.77 -8.85 -10.65
N LEU A 356 5.90 -8.98 -11.37
CA LEU A 356 6.18 -8.17 -12.55
C LEU A 356 5.31 -8.56 -13.75
N GLU A 357 4.99 -9.84 -13.92
CA GLU A 357 4.04 -10.27 -14.95
C GLU A 357 2.63 -9.76 -14.64
N ILE A 358 2.19 -9.81 -13.38
CA ILE A 358 0.91 -9.22 -12.95
C ILE A 358 0.89 -7.72 -13.21
N LYS A 359 1.95 -6.98 -12.83
CA LYS A 359 2.09 -5.56 -13.14
C LYS A 359 1.95 -5.33 -14.65
N ARG A 360 2.70 -6.05 -15.48
CA ARG A 360 2.63 -5.92 -16.96
C ARG A 360 1.23 -6.19 -17.50
N ILE A 361 0.53 -7.21 -17.02
CA ILE A 361 -0.85 -7.50 -17.42
C ILE A 361 -1.75 -6.32 -17.06
N ILE A 362 -1.71 -5.85 -15.81
CA ILE A 362 -2.52 -4.70 -15.37
C ILE A 362 -2.27 -3.47 -16.24
N LEU A 363 -1.00 -3.16 -16.54
CA LEU A 363 -0.65 -1.99 -17.36
C LEU A 363 -0.98 -2.11 -18.84
N ARG A 364 -1.15 -3.34 -19.34
CA ARG A 364 -1.57 -3.63 -20.72
C ARG A 364 -3.08 -3.59 -20.85
N GLU A 365 -3.80 -4.15 -19.88
CA GLU A 365 -5.26 -4.23 -19.88
C GLU A 365 -5.93 -2.91 -19.44
N ALA A 366 -5.20 -1.99 -18.80
CA ALA A 366 -5.71 -0.67 -18.48
C ALA A 366 -6.08 0.09 -19.77
N GLU A 367 -7.33 0.52 -19.87
CA GLU A 367 -7.85 1.26 -21.00
C GLU A 367 -7.31 2.69 -20.98
N ILE A 368 -6.95 3.22 -22.16
CA ILE A 368 -6.46 4.58 -22.29
C ILE A 368 -7.65 5.52 -22.52
N TYR A 369 -8.04 6.25 -21.47
CA TYR A 369 -9.02 7.33 -21.54
C TYR A 369 -8.30 8.67 -21.56
N LYS A 370 -8.35 9.39 -22.69
CA LYS A 370 -7.73 10.73 -22.83
C LYS A 370 -6.30 10.79 -22.25
N TYR A 371 -5.46 9.82 -22.64
CA TYR A 371 -4.06 9.66 -22.21
C TYR A 371 -3.83 9.09 -20.79
N VAL A 372 -4.88 8.67 -20.09
CA VAL A 372 -4.82 8.11 -18.73
C VAL A 372 -5.10 6.60 -18.78
N LYS A 373 -4.24 5.78 -18.18
CA LYS A 373 -4.44 4.33 -18.07
C LYS A 373 -5.37 4.00 -16.91
N VAL A 374 -6.61 3.63 -17.19
CA VAL A 374 -7.61 3.28 -16.16
C VAL A 374 -7.90 1.79 -16.19
N LEU A 375 -7.81 1.11 -15.04
CA LEU A 375 -8.26 -0.27 -14.94
C LEU A 375 -9.72 -0.32 -14.48
N GLU A 376 -10.61 -0.80 -15.35
CA GLU A 376 -12.00 -1.09 -15.02
C GLU A 376 -12.25 -2.58 -14.81
N PHE A 377 -13.15 -2.89 -13.88
CA PHE A 377 -13.62 -4.23 -13.61
C PHE A 377 -14.98 -4.45 -14.26
N LEU A 378 -15.04 -5.20 -15.36
CA LEU A 378 -16.31 -5.55 -15.98
C LEU A 378 -16.95 -6.74 -15.25
N LYS A 379 -17.89 -6.47 -14.32
CA LYS A 379 -18.85 -7.50 -13.90
C LYS A 379 -19.90 -7.66 -15.02
N ARG A 380 -19.83 -8.77 -15.78
CA ARG A 380 -20.89 -9.11 -16.75
C ARG A 380 -22.27 -9.12 -16.06
N PRO A 381 -23.36 -8.75 -16.76
CA PRO A 381 -24.69 -8.98 -16.24
C PRO A 381 -24.89 -10.50 -16.07
N THR A 382 -25.25 -10.92 -14.86
CA THR A 382 -25.91 -12.21 -14.64
C THR A 382 -27.16 -12.24 -15.53
N VAL A 383 -27.23 -13.24 -16.41
CA VAL A 383 -28.47 -13.62 -17.10
C VAL A 383 -29.48 -14.10 -16.08
#